data_AF-A0A1J6XMI6-F1
#
_entry.id   AF-A0A1J6XMI6-F1
#
_cell.length_a   1.000
_cell.length_b   1.000
_cell.length_c   1.000
_cell.angle_alpha   90.00
_cell.angle_beta   90.00
_cell.angle_gamma   90.00
#
_symmetry.space_group_name_H-M   'P 1'
#
loop_
_entity.id
_entity.type
_entity.pdbx_description
1 polymer ?
#
loop_
_entity_poly.entity_id
_entity_poly.type
_entity_poly.pdbx_seq_one_letter_code
_entity_poly.pdbx_strand_id
1 'polypeptide(L)'
;MAIEHDYFGVLSSGPDGAIFWTERVDFGDQSVTVDLTAPDQDDVSMAALDVAAALIAGIEDLDATVRGAMLTEVDDRTSEVTEYILQQQEAFGEDLEDVLVDVSGDAAVDIIRSLRLSSMTILADEHGGSEPFAVLEYALDADETDEVLLVNLASDGSVQSVTSAD
;
A
#
# COMPACT_ATOMS: atom_id res chain seq x y z
N MET A 1 -8.52 11.72 24.89
CA MET A 1 -8.37 10.56 25.80
C MET A 1 -7.21 9.73 25.20
N ALA A 2 -6.86 8.54 25.67
CA ALA A 2 -5.82 7.71 25.03
C ALA A 2 -6.38 6.29 24.83
N ILE A 3 -6.04 5.66 23.70
CA ILE A 3 -6.37 4.26 23.41
C ILE A 3 -5.11 3.43 23.66
N GLU A 4 -5.23 2.35 24.42
CA GLU A 4 -4.14 1.39 24.63
C GLU A 4 -4.41 0.15 23.76
N HIS A 5 -3.41 -0.24 22.96
CA HIS A 5 -3.45 -1.40 22.09
C HIS A 5 -2.15 -2.19 22.19
N ASP A 6 -2.21 -3.52 22.11
CA ASP A 6 -1.03 -4.37 22.30
C ASP A 6 0.04 -4.14 21.24
N TYR A 7 -0.38 -3.88 19.99
CA TYR A 7 0.54 -3.60 18.88
C TYR A 7 1.00 -2.13 18.86
N PHE A 8 0.06 -1.17 18.93
CA PHE A 8 0.34 0.26 18.73
C PHE A 8 0.78 0.97 20.01
N GLY A 9 0.71 0.30 21.17
CA GLY A 9 0.94 0.92 22.47
C GLY A 9 -0.14 1.95 22.79
N VAL A 10 0.27 3.15 23.19
CA VAL A 10 -0.64 4.23 23.60
C VAL A 10 -0.83 5.21 22.45
N LEU A 11 -2.01 5.20 21.84
CA LEU A 11 -2.43 6.18 20.83
C LEU A 11 -3.08 7.39 21.50
N SER A 12 -2.55 8.58 21.21
CA SER A 12 -3.05 9.85 21.74
C SER A 12 -3.40 10.81 20.62
N SER A 13 -4.49 11.55 20.79
CA SER A 13 -4.90 12.60 19.86
C SER A 13 -3.90 13.76 19.84
N GLY A 14 -3.66 14.29 18.65
CA GLY A 14 -2.96 15.54 18.41
C GLY A 14 -3.77 16.77 18.86
N PRO A 15 -3.20 17.98 18.70
CA PRO A 15 -3.86 19.24 19.07
C PRO A 15 -5.18 19.51 18.33
N ASP A 16 -5.36 18.89 17.17
CA ASP A 16 -6.50 18.94 16.27
C ASP A 16 -7.52 17.80 16.52
N GLY A 17 -7.23 16.86 17.43
CA GLY A 17 -8.09 15.72 17.74
C GLY A 17 -7.72 14.43 17.00
N ALA A 18 -6.97 14.54 15.90
CA ALA A 18 -6.59 13.44 15.04
C ALA A 18 -5.59 12.49 15.72
N ILE A 19 -5.65 11.21 15.37
CA ILE A 19 -4.68 10.20 15.77
C ILE A 19 -3.68 10.03 14.64
N PHE A 20 -2.40 9.99 14.99
CA PHE A 20 -1.32 9.63 14.09
C PHE A 20 -0.35 8.69 14.79
N TRP A 21 0.02 7.61 14.11
CA TRP A 21 1.06 6.69 14.51
C TRP A 21 1.86 6.30 13.27
N THR A 22 3.19 6.23 13.41
CA THR A 22 4.09 5.88 12.32
C THR A 22 5.18 4.96 12.85
N GLU A 23 5.43 3.87 12.14
CA GLU A 23 6.57 3.00 12.42
C GLU A 23 7.16 2.42 11.13
N ARG A 24 8.43 2.01 11.20
CA ARG A 24 9.07 1.25 10.13
C ARG A 24 9.00 -0.24 10.46
N VAL A 25 8.48 -1.01 9.52
CA VAL A 25 8.27 -2.46 9.67
C VAL A 25 9.14 -3.19 8.65
N ASP A 26 9.72 -4.31 9.07
CA ASP A 26 10.54 -5.15 8.19
C ASP A 26 9.64 -5.93 7.23
N PHE A 27 9.97 -5.92 5.94
CA PHE A 27 9.27 -6.64 4.88
C PHE A 27 10.32 -7.27 3.95
N GLY A 28 10.55 -8.58 4.06
CA GLY A 28 11.65 -9.24 3.35
C GLY A 28 13.00 -8.52 3.56
N ASP A 29 13.62 -8.07 2.47
CA ASP A 29 14.89 -7.33 2.47
C ASP A 29 14.72 -5.78 2.50
N GLN A 30 13.49 -5.28 2.63
CA GLN A 30 13.18 -3.84 2.68
C GLN A 30 12.48 -3.45 3.99
N SER A 31 12.37 -2.14 4.21
CA SER A 31 11.67 -1.56 5.35
C SER A 31 10.57 -0.63 4.86
N VAL A 32 9.33 -0.92 5.24
CA VAL A 32 8.13 -0.20 4.83
C VAL A 32 7.74 0.79 5.91
N THR A 33 7.37 2.01 5.53
CA THR A 33 6.78 2.97 6.47
C THR A 33 5.30 2.66 6.59
N VAL A 34 4.84 2.40 7.82
CA VAL A 34 3.42 2.19 8.11
C VAL A 34 2.91 3.36 8.91
N ASP A 35 1.87 4.00 8.37
CA ASP A 35 1.14 5.08 9.02
C ASP A 35 -0.25 4.60 9.41
N LEU A 36 -0.71 4.99 10.60
CA LEU A 36 -2.09 4.84 11.04
C LEU A 36 -2.63 6.22 11.37
N THR A 37 -3.76 6.57 10.76
CA THR A 37 -4.43 7.86 10.96
C THR A 37 -5.92 7.69 11.20
N ALA A 38 -6.50 8.64 11.94
CA ALA A 38 -7.94 8.83 12.06
C ALA A 38 -8.25 10.30 12.42
N PRO A 39 -9.38 10.86 11.97
CA PRO A 39 -9.76 12.25 12.21
C PRO A 39 -10.07 12.52 13.69
N ASP A 40 -10.64 11.55 14.39
CA ASP A 40 -10.96 11.62 15.81
C ASP A 40 -10.67 10.27 16.49
N GLN A 41 -10.36 10.32 17.78
CA GLN A 41 -10.16 9.14 18.61
C GLN A 41 -11.44 8.33 18.82
N ASP A 42 -12.59 8.99 18.88
CA ASP A 42 -13.88 8.34 19.08
C ASP A 42 -14.30 7.50 17.85
N ASP A 43 -13.70 7.76 16.69
CA ASP A 43 -13.92 6.99 15.45
C ASP A 43 -13.01 5.74 15.37
N VAL A 44 -12.04 5.59 16.28
CA VAL A 44 -11.13 4.43 16.29
C VAL A 44 -11.62 3.36 17.25
N SER A 45 -12.10 2.26 16.68
CA SER A 45 -12.50 1.09 17.46
C SER A 45 -11.33 0.13 17.73
N MET A 46 -11.37 -0.61 18.85
CA MET A 46 -10.38 -1.67 19.12
C MET A 46 -10.34 -2.72 18.00
N ALA A 47 -11.50 -3.05 17.41
CA ALA A 47 -11.56 -3.99 16.30
C ALA A 47 -10.83 -3.47 15.05
N ALA A 48 -10.90 -2.16 14.77
CA ALA A 48 -10.13 -1.54 13.70
C ALA A 48 -8.62 -1.68 13.95
N LEU A 49 -8.17 -1.49 15.19
CA LEU A 49 -6.77 -1.65 15.57
C LEU A 49 -6.32 -3.12 15.49
N ASP A 50 -7.15 -4.07 15.91
CA ASP A 50 -6.85 -5.50 15.78
C ASP A 50 -6.66 -5.89 14.30
N VAL A 51 -7.54 -5.39 13.42
CA VAL A 51 -7.46 -5.62 11.98
C VAL A 51 -6.23 -4.95 11.37
N ALA A 52 -5.96 -3.68 11.73
CA ALA A 52 -4.77 -2.96 11.30
C ALA A 52 -3.49 -3.72 11.66
N ALA A 53 -3.37 -4.17 12.92
CA ALA A 53 -2.23 -4.95 13.37
C ALA A 53 -2.12 -6.29 12.62
N ALA A 54 -3.24 -6.94 12.30
CA ALA A 54 -3.25 -8.17 11.50
C ALA A 54 -2.77 -7.94 10.06
N LEU A 55 -3.19 -6.85 9.41
CA LEU A 55 -2.71 -6.50 8.06
C LEU A 55 -1.20 -6.23 8.07
N ILE A 56 -0.69 -5.48 9.06
CA ILE A 56 0.74 -5.19 9.17
C ILE A 56 1.54 -6.49 9.41
N ALA A 57 1.05 -7.36 10.30
CA ALA A 57 1.70 -8.65 10.57
C ALA A 57 1.67 -9.60 9.36
N GLY A 58 0.66 -9.47 8.49
CA GLY A 58 0.47 -10.26 7.27
C GLY A 58 0.92 -9.56 5.99
N ILE A 59 1.76 -8.53 6.07
CA ILE A 59 2.11 -7.67 4.92
C ILE A 59 2.70 -8.44 3.73
N GLU A 60 3.40 -9.55 3.97
CA GLU A 60 3.95 -10.40 2.90
C GLU A 60 2.87 -11.13 2.09
N ASP A 61 1.88 -11.71 2.77
CA ASP A 61 0.74 -12.36 2.12
C ASP A 61 -0.15 -11.31 1.41
N LEU A 62 -0.22 -10.11 1.99
CA LEU A 62 -0.95 -8.98 1.43
C LEU A 62 -0.28 -8.47 0.13
N ASP A 63 1.04 -8.29 0.13
CA ASP A 63 1.82 -7.92 -1.07
C ASP A 63 1.60 -8.93 -2.21
N ALA A 64 1.67 -10.23 -1.91
CA ALA A 64 1.40 -11.26 -2.91
C ALA A 64 -0.03 -11.18 -3.48
N THR A 65 -1.01 -10.88 -2.63
CA THR A 65 -2.42 -10.70 -3.03
C THR A 65 -2.57 -9.48 -3.94
N VAL A 66 -1.94 -8.37 -3.57
CA VAL A 66 -1.98 -7.11 -4.32
C VAL A 66 -1.33 -7.26 -5.70
N ARG A 67 -0.14 -7.86 -5.78
CA ARG A 67 0.51 -8.13 -7.08
C ARG A 67 -0.32 -9.06 -7.94
N GLY A 68 -0.98 -10.05 -7.33
CA GLY A 68 -1.95 -10.91 -8.01
C GLY A 68 -3.09 -10.11 -8.63
N ALA A 69 -3.66 -9.16 -7.89
CA ALA A 69 -4.72 -8.28 -8.39
C ALA A 69 -4.23 -7.39 -9.54
N MET A 70 -3.06 -6.74 -9.40
CA MET A 70 -2.47 -5.93 -10.48
C MET A 70 -2.29 -6.74 -11.77
N LEU A 71 -1.79 -7.97 -11.66
CA LEU A 71 -1.60 -8.85 -12.83
C LEU A 71 -2.92 -9.16 -13.55
N THR A 72 -4.06 -9.18 -12.84
CA THR A 72 -5.36 -9.38 -13.50
C THR A 72 -5.83 -8.15 -14.29
N GLU A 73 -5.26 -6.98 -14.05
CA GLU A 73 -5.62 -5.72 -14.71
C GLU A 73 -4.76 -5.41 -15.95
N VAL A 74 -3.67 -6.15 -16.18
CA VAL A 74 -2.69 -5.90 -17.27
C VAL A 74 -3.32 -6.00 -18.68
N ASP A 75 -4.35 -6.82 -18.85
CA ASP A 75 -5.06 -6.96 -20.13
C ASP A 75 -6.16 -5.89 -20.33
N ASP A 76 -6.46 -5.08 -19.31
CA ASP A 76 -7.43 -4.00 -19.37
C ASP A 76 -6.74 -2.67 -19.69
N ARG A 77 -6.94 -2.18 -20.92
CA ARG A 77 -6.38 -0.89 -21.37
C ARG A 77 -6.98 0.33 -20.71
N THR A 78 -8.01 0.16 -19.89
CA THR A 78 -8.60 1.24 -19.10
C THR A 78 -8.16 1.20 -17.63
N SER A 79 -7.33 0.22 -17.26
CA SER A 79 -6.76 0.12 -15.92
C SER A 79 -5.56 1.04 -15.75
N GLU A 80 -5.44 1.58 -14.55
CA GLU A 80 -4.32 2.40 -14.11
C GLU A 80 -3.02 1.58 -14.07
N VAL A 81 -3.12 0.28 -13.78
CA VAL A 81 -1.97 -0.65 -13.82
C VAL A 81 -1.38 -0.73 -15.22
N THR A 82 -2.21 -0.87 -16.26
CA THR A 82 -1.73 -0.93 -17.65
C THR A 82 -1.09 0.39 -18.07
N GLU A 83 -1.71 1.52 -17.75
CA GLU A 83 -1.16 2.84 -18.06
C GLU A 83 0.16 3.08 -17.33
N TYR A 84 0.27 2.67 -16.07
CA TYR A 84 1.53 2.73 -15.32
C TYR A 84 2.64 1.92 -16.00
N ILE A 85 2.36 0.66 -16.36
CA ILE A 85 3.34 -0.20 -17.04
C ILE A 85 3.83 0.45 -18.33
N LEU A 86 2.92 1.01 -19.14
CA LEU A 86 3.30 1.69 -20.39
C LEU A 86 4.17 2.92 -20.14
N GLN A 87 3.87 3.71 -19.10
CA GLN A 87 4.67 4.85 -18.71
C GLN A 87 6.08 4.43 -18.28
N GLN A 88 6.20 3.40 -17.44
CA GLN A 88 7.51 2.87 -17.02
C GLN A 88 8.32 2.34 -18.21
N GLN A 89 7.69 1.66 -19.16
CA GLN A 89 8.36 1.21 -20.38
C GLN A 89 8.85 2.37 -21.26
N GLU A 90 8.08 3.47 -21.33
CA GLU A 90 8.48 4.66 -22.06
C GLU A 90 9.61 5.43 -21.35
N ALA A 91 9.50 5.58 -20.03
CA ALA A 91 10.45 6.32 -19.21
C ALA A 91 11.83 5.66 -19.17
N PHE A 92 11.88 4.34 -18.91
CA PHE A 92 13.13 3.60 -18.83
C PHE A 92 13.65 3.13 -20.18
N GLY A 93 12.78 2.87 -21.15
CA GLY A 93 13.17 2.47 -22.51
C GLY A 93 14.13 1.27 -22.53
N GLU A 94 15.34 1.50 -23.06
CA GLU A 94 16.39 0.47 -23.15
C GLU A 94 17.01 0.11 -21.78
N ASP A 95 16.86 0.98 -20.77
CA ASP A 95 17.42 0.82 -19.43
C ASP A 95 16.44 0.09 -18.48
N LEU A 96 15.25 -0.31 -18.95
CA LEU A 96 14.24 -0.97 -18.11
C LEU A 96 14.78 -2.26 -17.48
N GLU A 97 15.52 -3.08 -18.24
CA GLU A 97 16.08 -4.34 -17.73
C GLU A 97 17.06 -4.15 -16.56
N ASP A 98 17.64 -2.96 -16.39
CA ASP A 98 18.58 -2.66 -15.30
C ASP A 98 17.88 -2.41 -13.95
N VAL A 99 16.59 -2.05 -13.97
CA VAL A 99 15.79 -1.82 -12.74
C VAL A 99 14.91 -3.02 -12.36
N LEU A 100 14.77 -4.00 -13.24
CA LEU A 100 13.97 -5.20 -12.99
C LEU A 100 14.71 -6.19 -12.08
N VAL A 101 13.96 -6.84 -11.18
CA VAL A 101 14.51 -7.87 -10.28
C VAL A 101 14.68 -9.22 -10.98
N ASP A 102 13.91 -9.47 -12.03
CA ASP A 102 13.97 -10.67 -12.88
C ASP A 102 13.43 -10.32 -14.28
N VAL A 103 14.01 -10.92 -15.32
CA VAL A 103 13.59 -10.70 -16.72
C VAL A 103 13.09 -12.03 -17.29
N SER A 104 11.78 -12.16 -17.37
CA SER A 104 11.11 -13.35 -17.92
C SER A 104 10.73 -13.19 -19.40
N GLY A 105 10.78 -11.96 -19.92
CA GLY A 105 10.39 -11.61 -21.29
C GLY A 105 8.94 -11.13 -21.39
N ASP A 106 8.24 -11.03 -20.26
CA ASP A 106 6.95 -10.36 -20.14
C ASP A 106 7.14 -9.12 -19.26
N ALA A 107 7.31 -7.97 -19.91
CA ALA A 107 7.64 -6.73 -19.23
C ALA A 107 6.58 -6.31 -18.19
N ALA A 108 5.29 -6.60 -18.42
CA ALA A 108 4.25 -6.27 -17.47
C ALA A 108 4.39 -7.09 -16.18
N VAL A 109 4.63 -8.40 -16.33
CA VAL A 109 4.89 -9.29 -15.20
C VAL A 109 6.17 -8.90 -14.48
N ASP A 110 7.23 -8.60 -15.23
CA ASP A 110 8.54 -8.27 -14.69
C ASP A 110 8.50 -6.94 -13.93
N ILE A 111 7.81 -5.91 -14.46
CA ILE A 111 7.58 -4.62 -13.77
C ILE A 111 6.82 -4.85 -12.47
N ILE A 112 5.66 -5.53 -12.52
CA ILE A 112 4.83 -5.77 -11.31
C ILE A 112 5.62 -6.53 -10.24
N ARG A 113 6.48 -7.48 -10.62
CA ARG A 113 7.35 -8.20 -9.67
C ARG A 113 8.46 -7.35 -9.10
N SER A 114 8.90 -6.33 -9.83
CA SER A 114 10.01 -5.46 -9.45
C SER A 114 9.56 -4.28 -8.59
N LEU A 115 8.26 -3.98 -8.56
CA LEU A 115 7.70 -2.94 -7.68
C LEU A 115 8.12 -3.13 -6.22
N ARG A 116 8.46 -2.04 -5.57
CA ARG A 116 8.76 -1.95 -4.14
C ARG A 116 7.58 -1.35 -3.40
N LEU A 117 7.33 -1.85 -2.20
CA LEU A 117 6.29 -1.32 -1.32
C LEU A 117 6.91 -0.19 -0.50
N SER A 118 6.56 1.05 -0.82
CA SER A 118 7.13 2.25 -0.18
C SER A 118 6.48 2.51 1.18
N SER A 119 5.15 2.48 1.21
CA SER A 119 4.37 2.79 2.40
C SER A 119 3.06 2.01 2.47
N MET A 120 2.52 1.92 3.69
CA MET A 120 1.16 1.45 3.96
C MET A 120 0.50 2.47 4.89
N THR A 121 -0.59 3.08 4.45
CA THR A 121 -1.40 3.98 5.26
C THR A 121 -2.69 3.29 5.69
N ILE A 122 -3.01 3.31 6.97
CA ILE A 122 -4.22 2.73 7.56
C ILE A 122 -5.15 3.87 7.99
N LEU A 123 -6.38 3.85 7.49
CA LEU A 123 -7.46 4.77 7.80
C LEU A 123 -8.38 4.09 8.83
N ALA A 124 -8.04 4.25 10.12
CA ALA A 124 -8.63 3.42 11.18
C ALA A 124 -10.14 3.67 11.41
N ASP A 125 -10.63 4.84 11.00
CA ASP A 125 -12.04 5.22 11.03
C ASP A 125 -12.89 4.53 9.95
N GLU A 126 -12.28 4.05 8.87
CA GLU A 126 -12.97 3.40 7.75
C GLU A 126 -13.25 1.90 7.96
N HIS A 127 -13.06 1.41 9.20
CA HIS A 127 -13.28 0.00 9.53
C HIS A 127 -14.76 -0.41 9.36
N GLY A 128 -15.02 -1.27 8.37
CA GLY A 128 -16.37 -1.72 8.00
C GLY A 128 -17.13 -0.74 7.12
N GLY A 129 -16.47 0.33 6.65
CA GLY A 129 -16.96 1.29 5.68
C GLY A 129 -16.89 0.79 4.24
N SER A 130 -17.26 1.66 3.31
CA SER A 130 -17.07 1.44 1.86
C SER A 130 -15.83 2.12 1.31
N GLU A 131 -15.24 3.04 2.06
CA GLU A 131 -13.99 3.69 1.69
C GLU A 131 -12.81 2.74 2.01
N PRO A 132 -11.62 3.01 1.46
CA PRO A 132 -10.44 2.18 1.72
C PRO A 132 -10.08 2.21 3.20
N PHE A 133 -9.85 1.04 3.78
CA PHE A 133 -9.32 0.92 5.14
C PHE A 133 -7.79 1.04 5.16
N ALA A 134 -7.14 0.61 4.09
CA ALA A 134 -5.70 0.76 3.92
C ALA A 134 -5.35 1.13 2.48
N VAL A 135 -4.23 1.85 2.32
CA VAL A 135 -3.67 2.22 1.03
C VAL A 135 -2.20 1.78 1.02
N LEU A 136 -1.81 0.99 0.04
CA LEU A 136 -0.41 0.60 -0.17
C LEU A 136 0.15 1.36 -1.37
N GLU A 137 1.35 1.89 -1.22
CA GLU A 137 2.04 2.65 -2.25
C GLU A 137 3.18 1.82 -2.86
N TYR A 138 3.14 1.62 -4.16
CA TYR A 138 4.14 0.87 -4.90
C TYR A 138 4.85 1.73 -5.93
N ALA A 139 6.18 1.59 -6.01
CA ALA A 139 7.00 2.28 -6.99
C ALA A 139 8.01 1.30 -7.62
N LEU A 140 8.33 1.48 -8.90
CA LEU A 140 9.41 0.74 -9.54
C LEU A 140 10.78 1.28 -9.11
N ASP A 141 10.92 2.61 -9.11
CA ASP A 141 12.07 3.31 -8.54
C ASP A 141 11.73 3.82 -7.13
N ALA A 142 12.52 3.42 -6.13
CA ALA A 142 12.31 3.82 -4.73
C ALA A 142 12.67 5.29 -4.45
N ASP A 143 13.42 5.93 -5.33
CA ASP A 143 13.78 7.34 -5.22
C ASP A 143 12.75 8.26 -5.93
N GLU A 144 11.79 7.69 -6.66
CA GLU A 144 10.76 8.41 -7.41
C GLU A 144 9.42 8.40 -6.68
N THR A 145 8.94 9.58 -6.29
CA THR A 145 7.71 9.75 -5.50
C THR A 145 6.49 10.10 -6.34
N ASP A 146 6.71 10.49 -7.60
CA ASP A 146 5.65 11.01 -8.46
C ASP A 146 4.99 9.90 -9.29
N GLU A 147 5.69 8.80 -9.58
CA GLU A 147 5.16 7.67 -10.37
C GLU A 147 4.94 6.44 -9.49
N VAL A 148 3.84 6.47 -8.72
CA VAL A 148 3.45 5.39 -7.82
C VAL A 148 2.06 4.84 -8.13
N LEU A 149 1.88 3.55 -7.84
CA LEU A 149 0.57 2.90 -7.78
C LEU A 149 0.06 2.89 -6.34
N LEU A 150 -1.14 3.42 -6.14
CA LEU A 150 -1.88 3.38 -4.89
C LEU A 150 -2.90 2.25 -4.95
N VAL A 151 -2.81 1.32 -4.01
CA VAL A 151 -3.68 0.15 -3.93
C VAL A 151 -4.59 0.30 -2.73
N ASN A 152 -5.88 0.47 -3.00
CA ASN A 152 -6.90 0.67 -2.00
C ASN A 152 -7.43 -0.69 -1.53
N LEU A 153 -7.44 -0.90 -0.22
CA LEU A 153 -7.82 -2.16 0.41
C LEU A 153 -9.01 -1.98 1.34
N ALA A 154 -9.88 -2.98 1.36
CA ALA A 154 -10.88 -3.12 2.41
C ALA A 154 -10.23 -3.65 3.71
N SER A 155 -10.98 -3.56 4.81
CA SER A 155 -10.53 -4.06 6.12
C SER A 155 -10.25 -5.57 6.19
N ASP A 156 -10.76 -6.37 5.24
CA ASP A 156 -10.44 -7.80 5.13
C ASP A 156 -9.19 -8.09 4.28
N GLY A 157 -8.49 -7.05 3.82
CA GLY A 157 -7.30 -7.15 2.96
C GLY A 157 -7.62 -7.35 1.47
N SER A 158 -8.91 -7.35 1.08
CA SER A 158 -9.27 -7.42 -0.33
C SER A 158 -8.97 -6.11 -1.07
N VAL A 159 -8.48 -6.23 -2.31
CA VAL A 159 -8.22 -5.08 -3.18
C VAL A 159 -9.54 -4.52 -3.70
N GLN A 160 -9.78 -3.23 -3.46
CA GLN A 160 -10.94 -2.48 -3.93
C GLN A 160 -10.67 -1.80 -5.27
N SER A 161 -9.49 -1.18 -5.42
CA SER A 161 -9.05 -0.51 -6.64
C SER A 161 -7.54 -0.29 -6.65
N VAL A 162 -6.99 -0.08 -7.85
CA VAL A 162 -5.64 0.44 -8.06
C VAL A 162 -5.76 1.77 -8.80
N THR A 163 -5.04 2.78 -8.33
CA THR A 163 -5.00 4.13 -8.93
C THR A 163 -3.56 4.61 -9.04
N SER A 164 -3.25 5.50 -9.99
CA SER A 164 -1.99 6.25 -9.98
C SER A 164 -2.08 7.46 -9.04
N ALA A 165 -0.94 7.95 -8.55
CA ALA A 165 -0.89 9.27 -7.91
C ALA A 165 -0.84 10.36 -9.00
N ASP A 166 -1.75 11.35 -8.93
CA ASP A 166 -1.81 12.53 -9.82
C ASP A 166 -0.78 13.61 -9.47
#